data_AF-K1SYX2-F1
#
_entry.id   AF-K1SYX2-F1
#
_cell.length_a   1.000
_cell.length_b   1.000
_cell.length_c   1.000
_cell.angle_alpha   90.00
_cell.angle_beta   90.00
_cell.angle_gamma   90.00
#
_symmetry.space_group_name_H-M   'P 1'
#
loop_
_entity.id
_entity.type
_entity.pdbx_description
1 polymer ?
#
loop_
_entity_poly.entity_id
_entity_poly.type
_entity_poly.pdbx_seq_one_letter_code
_entity_poly.pdbx_strand_id
1 'polypeptide(L)'
;GDSGRAFTRDGKVAEALKPYGLEGIAEQLPAYWGQQPYTAGPTYLGAAALFLALLGLLLASGRNKWWIAAVSLLTLLLAWGHNFMGFTEFAFKYLPGYNKFRTVSMALVVVEWTVPLLAALALMPLWRGEVPRRKLLRALAWAGGITGGFCLLFAVAGSAIFDFGRTEAADFMSRQYYQMFQAAGM
;
A
#
# COMPACT_ATOMS: atom_id res chain seq x y z
N GLY A 1 8.47 -10.08 12.87
CA GLY A 1 9.28 -8.86 12.90
C GLY A 1 8.49 -7.83 13.63
N ASP A 2 8.99 -7.40 14.79
CA ASP A 2 8.34 -6.40 15.63
C ASP A 2 8.91 -5.03 15.24
N SER A 3 8.11 -4.20 14.60
CA SER A 3 8.44 -2.83 14.20
C SER A 3 8.62 -1.87 15.38
N GLY A 4 8.31 -2.32 16.61
CA GLY A 4 8.49 -1.55 17.84
C GLY A 4 9.79 -1.80 18.59
N ARG A 5 10.68 -2.68 18.13
CA ARG A 5 11.95 -2.94 18.84
C ARG A 5 12.92 -1.78 18.66
N ALA A 6 13.49 -1.31 19.76
CA ALA A 6 14.64 -0.41 19.73
C ALA A 6 15.91 -1.12 19.25
N PHE A 7 16.95 -0.35 18.92
CA PHE A 7 18.23 -0.93 18.53
C PHE A 7 18.91 -1.64 19.72
N THR A 8 19.67 -2.69 19.43
CA THR A 8 20.39 -3.47 20.45
C THR A 8 21.65 -2.76 20.94
N ARG A 9 21.98 -2.91 22.22
CA ARG A 9 23.18 -2.35 22.86
C ARG A 9 24.52 -2.78 22.25
N ASP A 10 24.57 -3.96 21.66
CA ASP A 10 25.76 -4.49 20.97
C ASP A 10 25.65 -4.34 19.42
N GLY A 11 24.67 -3.57 18.95
CA GLY A 11 24.40 -3.39 17.52
C GLY A 11 25.28 -2.33 16.86
N LYS A 12 25.27 -2.31 15.53
CA LYS A 12 26.02 -1.32 14.72
C LYS A 12 25.68 0.13 15.07
N VAL A 13 24.46 0.40 15.53
CA VAL A 13 24.04 1.75 15.97
C VAL A 13 24.73 2.13 17.27
N ALA A 14 24.83 1.22 18.24
CA ALA A 14 25.55 1.46 19.49
C ALA A 14 27.06 1.62 19.25
N GLU A 15 27.64 0.82 18.35
CA GLU A 15 29.04 0.94 17.94
C GLU A 15 29.34 2.30 17.28
N ALA A 16 28.43 2.81 16.44
CA ALA A 16 28.54 4.14 15.83
C ALA A 16 28.41 5.29 16.85
N LEU A 17 27.68 5.07 17.96
CA LEU A 17 27.50 6.05 19.04
C LEU A 17 28.62 6.00 20.10
N LYS A 18 29.42 4.93 20.11
CA LYS A 18 30.53 4.70 21.05
C LYS A 18 31.58 5.83 21.09
N PRO A 19 32.03 6.42 19.95
CA PRO A 19 32.97 7.54 19.97
C PRO A 19 32.45 8.78 20.71
N TYR A 20 31.14 8.89 20.87
CA TYR A 20 30.47 10.00 21.54
C TYR A 20 30.09 9.68 23.00
N GLY A 21 30.37 8.45 23.49
CA GLY A 21 29.96 8.01 24.82
C GLY A 21 28.45 7.77 24.97
N LEU A 22 27.71 7.66 23.86
CA LEU A 22 26.24 7.59 23.83
C LEU A 22 25.71 6.18 23.52
N GLU A 23 26.50 5.14 23.75
CA GLU A 23 26.15 3.75 23.46
C GLU A 23 24.84 3.29 24.15
N GLY A 24 24.52 3.84 25.32
CA GLY A 24 23.26 3.58 26.04
C GLY A 24 21.99 4.19 25.40
N ILE A 25 22.15 5.13 24.46
CA ILE A 25 21.03 5.79 23.77
C ILE A 25 20.49 4.90 22.63
N ALA A 26 21.26 3.92 22.16
CA ALA A 26 20.83 3.01 21.09
C ALA A 26 19.52 2.28 21.41
N GLU A 27 19.32 1.87 22.66
CA GLU A 27 18.09 1.20 23.13
C GLU A 27 16.89 2.14 23.26
N GLN A 28 17.09 3.45 23.14
CA GLN A 28 16.03 4.45 23.17
C GLN A 28 15.65 4.94 21.77
N LEU A 29 16.43 4.56 20.75
CA LEU A 29 16.16 4.90 19.35
C LEU A 29 15.15 3.91 18.73
N PRO A 30 14.04 4.40 18.14
CA PRO A 30 13.07 3.54 17.48
C PRO A 30 13.67 3.00 16.19
N ALA A 31 13.53 1.70 15.94
CA ALA A 31 13.97 1.11 14.68
C ALA A 31 13.06 1.47 13.49
N TYR A 32 11.94 2.14 13.75
CA TYR A 32 10.96 2.56 12.75
C TYR A 32 10.60 4.04 12.93
N TRP A 33 10.70 4.81 11.85
CA TRP A 33 10.52 6.27 11.82
C TRP A 33 9.30 6.72 10.97
N GLY A 34 8.43 5.78 10.61
CA GLY A 34 7.20 6.08 9.87
C GLY A 34 5.99 6.33 10.79
N GLN A 35 4.94 6.93 10.24
CA GLN A 35 3.69 7.24 10.96
C GLN A 35 2.92 5.99 11.44
N GLN A 36 3.26 4.79 10.95
CA GLN A 36 2.46 3.58 11.19
C GLN A 36 3.28 2.43 11.81
N PRO A 37 3.51 2.45 13.14
CA PRO A 37 4.33 1.45 13.84
C PRO A 37 3.68 0.07 13.94
N TYR A 38 2.37 -0.03 13.68
CA TYR A 38 1.63 -1.30 13.68
C TYR A 38 0.72 -1.39 12.44
N THR A 39 1.25 -1.94 11.34
CA THR A 39 0.42 -2.46 10.25
C THR A 39 0.34 -3.96 10.41
N ALA A 40 -0.80 -4.48 10.89
CA ALA A 40 -1.10 -5.90 10.82
C ALA A 40 -1.14 -6.31 9.34
N GLY A 41 0.00 -6.68 8.77
CA GLY A 41 0.17 -7.02 7.35
C GLY A 41 -0.05 -5.81 6.44
N PRO A 42 1.00 -5.28 5.79
CA PRO A 42 0.77 -4.35 4.71
C PRO A 42 0.10 -5.12 3.57
N THR A 43 -1.21 -4.97 3.36
CA THR A 43 -1.85 -5.52 2.16
C THR A 43 -1.58 -4.64 0.96
N TYR A 44 -0.33 -4.71 0.51
CA TYR A 44 0.08 -4.10 -0.74
C TYR A 44 -0.27 -5.03 -1.89
N LEU A 45 -1.14 -4.55 -2.77
CA LEU A 45 -1.34 -5.15 -4.08
C LEU A 45 -0.21 -4.72 -5.01
N GLY A 46 0.64 -5.67 -5.38
CA GLY A 46 1.75 -5.41 -6.30
C GLY A 46 1.28 -5.06 -7.71
N ALA A 47 2.11 -4.32 -8.45
CA ALA A 47 1.84 -3.92 -9.83
C ALA A 47 1.50 -5.13 -10.73
N ALA A 48 2.13 -6.29 -10.50
CA ALA A 48 1.83 -7.53 -11.24
C ALA A 48 0.38 -8.01 -11.03
N ALA A 49 -0.14 -7.93 -9.80
CA ALA A 49 -1.52 -8.33 -9.50
C ALA A 49 -2.54 -7.38 -10.16
N LEU A 50 -2.27 -6.07 -10.12
CA LEU A 50 -3.08 -5.05 -10.79
C LEU A 50 -3.06 -5.21 -12.32
N PHE A 51 -1.88 -5.49 -12.89
CA PHE A 51 -1.73 -5.81 -14.30
C PHE A 51 -2.60 -7.01 -14.70
N LEU A 52 -2.56 -8.10 -13.94
CA LEU A 52 -3.36 -9.30 -14.21
C LEU A 52 -4.86 -9.04 -14.05
N ALA A 53 -5.28 -8.28 -13.04
CA ALA A 53 -6.69 -7.91 -12.88
C ALA A 53 -7.20 -7.06 -14.04
N LEU A 54 -6.40 -6.10 -14.49
CA LEU A 54 -6.72 -5.27 -15.66
C LEU A 54 -6.78 -6.11 -16.94
N LEU A 55 -5.84 -7.04 -17.11
CA LEU A 55 -5.87 -8.00 -18.20
C LEU A 55 -7.14 -8.86 -18.15
N GLY A 56 -7.57 -9.27 -16.97
CA GLY A 56 -8.84 -9.98 -16.74
C GLY A 56 -10.06 -9.18 -17.17
N LEU A 57 -10.12 -7.91 -16.81
CA LEU A 57 -11.16 -6.97 -17.26
C LEU A 57 -11.21 -6.84 -18.79
N LEU A 58 -10.07 -6.81 -19.46
CA LEU A 58 -9.98 -6.66 -20.91
C LEU A 58 -10.29 -7.96 -21.66
N LEU A 59 -9.84 -9.11 -21.14
CA LEU A 59 -9.98 -10.40 -21.79
C LEU A 59 -11.32 -11.08 -21.50
N ALA A 60 -11.81 -11.01 -20.26
CA ALA A 60 -13.01 -11.71 -19.85
C ALA A 60 -14.22 -11.29 -20.69
N SER A 61 -14.98 -12.30 -21.11
CA SER A 61 -16.29 -12.17 -21.75
C SER A 61 -17.38 -12.45 -20.73
N GLY A 62 -18.40 -11.61 -20.69
CA GLY A 62 -19.56 -11.78 -19.82
C GLY A 62 -19.69 -10.71 -18.74
N ARG A 63 -20.80 -10.79 -18.01
CA ARG A 63 -21.21 -9.82 -16.99
C ARG A 63 -20.33 -9.87 -15.72
N ASN A 64 -19.62 -10.99 -15.51
CA ASN A 64 -18.87 -11.23 -14.28
C ASN A 64 -17.77 -10.21 -14.02
N LYS A 65 -17.05 -9.77 -15.06
CA LYS A 65 -16.00 -8.77 -14.90
C LYS A 65 -16.50 -7.41 -14.41
N TRP A 66 -17.71 -7.02 -14.81
CA TRP A 66 -18.25 -5.69 -14.55
C TRP A 66 -18.73 -5.55 -13.11
N TRP A 67 -19.40 -6.57 -12.56
CA TRP A 67 -19.79 -6.51 -11.15
C TRP A 67 -18.57 -6.63 -10.24
N ILE A 68 -17.58 -7.47 -10.57
CA ILE A 68 -16.34 -7.60 -9.77
C ILE A 68 -15.61 -6.25 -9.76
N ALA A 69 -15.42 -5.63 -10.93
CA ALA A 69 -14.78 -4.32 -11.01
C ALA A 69 -15.57 -3.21 -10.31
N ALA A 70 -16.90 -3.22 -10.40
CA ALA A 70 -17.76 -2.29 -9.68
C ALA A 70 -17.62 -2.46 -8.15
N VAL A 71 -17.57 -3.70 -7.66
CA VAL A 71 -17.34 -3.99 -6.24
C VAL A 71 -15.94 -3.52 -5.82
N SER A 72 -14.89 -3.83 -6.59
CA SER A 72 -13.52 -3.34 -6.31
C SER A 72 -13.48 -1.81 -6.24
N LEU A 73 -14.08 -1.13 -7.21
CA LEU A 73 -14.11 0.33 -7.27
C LEU A 73 -14.92 0.93 -6.11
N LEU A 74 -16.10 0.38 -5.80
CA LEU A 74 -16.91 0.80 -4.68
C LEU A 74 -16.14 0.66 -3.36
N THR A 75 -15.48 -0.48 -3.15
CA THR A 75 -14.65 -0.70 -1.97
C THR A 75 -13.49 0.28 -1.89
N LEU A 76 -12.81 0.57 -3.00
CA LEU A 76 -11.74 1.58 -3.04
C LEU A 76 -12.26 2.96 -2.64
N LEU A 77 -13.43 3.36 -3.15
CA LEU A 77 -14.06 4.64 -2.79
C LEU A 77 -14.49 4.67 -1.31
N LEU A 78 -14.99 3.56 -0.79
CA LEU A 78 -15.33 3.42 0.63
C LEU A 78 -14.09 3.56 1.50
N ALA A 79 -13.02 2.83 1.15
CA ALA A 79 -11.74 2.81 1.85
C ALA A 79 -10.99 4.15 1.83
N TRP A 80 -11.36 5.06 0.92
CA TRP A 80 -10.76 6.38 0.80
C TRP A 80 -10.99 7.27 2.03
N GLY A 81 -12.02 6.97 2.84
CA GLY A 81 -12.21 7.51 4.18
C GLY A 81 -12.29 9.03 4.22
N HIS A 82 -11.32 9.66 4.91
CA HIS A 82 -11.36 11.10 5.21
C HIS A 82 -11.50 12.00 3.97
N ASN A 83 -10.97 11.60 2.81
CA ASN A 83 -11.08 12.39 1.59
C ASN A 83 -12.47 12.27 0.92
N PHE A 84 -13.28 11.28 1.32
CA PHE A 84 -14.63 11.08 0.77
C PHE A 84 -15.65 10.74 1.86
N MET A 85 -15.58 11.48 2.97
CA MET A 85 -16.38 11.24 4.18
C MET A 85 -17.88 11.17 3.95
N GLY A 86 -18.46 12.00 3.08
CA GLY A 86 -19.90 11.97 2.83
C GLY A 86 -20.40 10.60 2.32
N PHE A 87 -19.61 9.95 1.47
CA PHE A 87 -19.93 8.61 0.96
C PHE A 87 -19.63 7.52 1.98
N THR A 88 -18.49 7.62 2.67
CA THR A 88 -18.12 6.67 3.73
C THR A 88 -19.12 6.69 4.90
N GLU A 89 -19.60 7.87 5.32
CA GLU A 89 -20.63 8.01 6.36
C GLU A 89 -21.99 7.46 5.91
N PHE A 90 -22.37 7.71 4.66
CA PHE A 90 -23.58 7.13 4.10
C PHE A 90 -23.51 5.60 4.18
N ALA A 91 -22.42 5.00 3.73
CA ALA A 91 -22.23 3.56 3.82
C ALA A 91 -22.18 3.06 5.28
N PHE A 92 -21.59 3.83 6.20
CA PHE A 92 -21.58 3.48 7.62
C PHE A 92 -22.98 3.45 8.25
N LYS A 93 -23.87 4.36 7.84
CA LYS A 93 -25.23 4.45 8.36
C LYS A 93 -26.17 3.43 7.74
N TYR A 94 -26.05 3.15 6.44
CA TYR A 94 -27.03 2.37 5.69
C TYR A 94 -26.56 0.98 5.26
N LEU A 95 -25.26 0.74 5.12
CA LEU A 95 -24.73 -0.54 4.65
C LEU A 95 -24.60 -1.53 5.83
N PRO A 96 -25.28 -2.69 5.80
CA PRO A 96 -25.19 -3.66 6.87
C PRO A 96 -23.77 -4.20 7.00
N GLY A 97 -23.27 -4.32 8.24
CA GLY A 97 -21.94 -4.85 8.53
C GLY A 97 -20.79 -3.85 8.35
N TYR A 98 -20.97 -2.74 7.61
CA TYR A 98 -19.90 -1.74 7.45
C TYR A 98 -19.56 -1.05 8.77
N ASN A 99 -20.56 -0.83 9.62
CA ASN A 99 -20.39 -0.29 10.97
C ASN A 99 -19.63 -1.20 11.95
N LYS A 100 -19.24 -2.41 11.53
CA LYS A 100 -18.39 -3.32 12.30
C LYS A 100 -16.91 -3.16 12.00
N PHE A 101 -16.55 -2.45 10.94
CA PHE A 101 -15.15 -2.13 10.66
C PHE A 101 -14.63 -1.07 11.63
N ARG A 102 -13.51 -1.36 12.29
CA ARG A 102 -12.84 -0.40 13.19
C ARG A 102 -12.12 0.71 12.44
N THR A 103 -11.71 0.44 11.21
CA THR A 103 -11.09 1.42 10.32
C THR A 103 -11.65 1.25 8.91
N VAL A 104 -11.76 2.36 8.20
CA VAL A 104 -12.30 2.40 6.84
C VAL A 104 -11.43 1.60 5.85
N SER A 105 -10.12 1.52 6.10
CA SER A 105 -9.17 0.74 5.33
C SER A 105 -9.41 -0.78 5.40
N MET A 106 -10.07 -1.30 6.44
CA MET A 106 -10.40 -2.74 6.53
C MET A 106 -11.33 -3.21 5.39
N ALA A 107 -12.07 -2.29 4.77
CA ALA A 107 -12.89 -2.62 3.61
C ALA A 107 -12.05 -3.16 2.44
N LEU A 108 -10.76 -2.78 2.33
CA LEU A 108 -9.86 -3.19 1.25
C LEU A 108 -9.65 -4.70 1.14
N VAL A 109 -9.99 -5.48 2.16
CA VAL A 109 -10.03 -6.95 2.07
C VAL A 109 -10.86 -7.44 0.88
N VAL A 110 -11.91 -6.71 0.51
CA VAL A 110 -12.72 -7.04 -0.68
C VAL A 110 -11.93 -6.81 -1.98
N VAL A 111 -11.08 -5.77 -2.03
CA VAL A 111 -10.16 -5.54 -3.16
C VAL A 111 -9.14 -6.66 -3.26
N GLU A 112 -8.60 -7.10 -2.12
CA GLU A 112 -7.64 -8.21 -2.04
C GLU A 112 -8.20 -9.54 -2.56
N TRP A 113 -9.52 -9.76 -2.47
CA TRP A 113 -10.18 -10.92 -3.09
C TRP A 113 -10.56 -10.71 -4.54
N THR A 114 -11.07 -9.53 -4.88
CA THR A 114 -11.57 -9.24 -6.24
C THR A 114 -10.45 -9.13 -7.27
N VAL A 115 -9.26 -8.67 -6.89
CA VAL A 115 -8.10 -8.59 -7.80
C VAL A 115 -7.63 -9.98 -8.24
N PRO A 116 -7.34 -10.95 -7.36
CA PRO A 116 -7.04 -12.32 -7.75
C PRO A 116 -8.16 -12.98 -8.55
N LEU A 117 -9.44 -12.69 -8.24
CA LEU A 117 -10.56 -13.20 -9.03
C LEU A 117 -10.54 -12.66 -10.46
N LEU A 118 -10.29 -11.36 -10.66
CA LEU A 118 -10.13 -10.78 -12.00
C LEU A 118 -8.91 -11.37 -12.72
N ALA A 119 -7.80 -11.55 -12.02
CA ALA A 119 -6.60 -12.19 -12.57
C ALA A 119 -6.90 -13.63 -13.04
N ALA A 120 -7.62 -14.42 -12.23
CA ALA A 120 -8.05 -15.77 -12.60
C ALA A 120 -8.97 -15.78 -13.83
N LEU A 121 -9.88 -14.81 -13.94
CA LEU A 121 -10.71 -14.62 -15.13
C LEU A 121 -9.91 -14.26 -16.39
N ALA A 122 -8.72 -13.68 -16.25
CA ALA A 122 -7.79 -13.48 -17.36
C ALA A 122 -7.13 -14.80 -17.77
N LEU A 123 -6.60 -15.51 -16.77
CA LEU A 123 -5.75 -16.69 -16.96
C LEU A 123 -6.53 -17.91 -17.48
N MET A 124 -7.79 -18.08 -17.08
CA MET A 124 -8.61 -19.22 -17.50
C MET A 124 -8.80 -19.31 -19.03
N PRO A 125 -9.32 -18.30 -19.75
CA PRO A 125 -9.48 -18.37 -21.20
C PRO A 125 -8.14 -18.33 -21.95
N LEU A 126 -7.11 -17.73 -21.36
CA LEU A 126 -5.73 -17.80 -21.85
C LEU A 126 -5.19 -19.24 -21.86
N TRP A 127 -5.36 -19.94 -20.74
CA TRP A 127 -4.94 -21.33 -20.59
C TRP A 127 -5.68 -22.26 -21.56
N ARG A 128 -6.97 -22.00 -21.80
CA ARG A 128 -7.80 -22.78 -22.72
C ARG A 128 -7.55 -22.45 -24.20
N GLY A 129 -6.73 -21.44 -24.52
CA GLY A 129 -6.49 -21.02 -25.90
C GLY A 129 -7.71 -20.41 -26.61
N GLU A 130 -8.72 -19.99 -25.84
CA GLU A 130 -10.00 -19.46 -26.37
C GLU A 130 -9.89 -18.01 -26.83
N VAL A 131 -8.77 -17.33 -26.52
CA VAL A 131 -8.57 -15.91 -26.80
C VAL A 131 -7.89 -15.73 -28.16
N PRO A 132 -8.52 -15.02 -29.13
CA PRO A 132 -7.88 -14.71 -30.39
C PRO A 132 -6.59 -13.88 -30.20
N ARG A 133 -5.52 -14.24 -30.91
CA ARG A 133 -4.20 -13.58 -30.79
C ARG A 133 -4.28 -12.05 -30.90
N ARG A 134 -5.10 -11.53 -31.81
CA ARG A 134 -5.31 -10.07 -31.98
C ARG A 134 -5.93 -9.41 -30.75
N LYS A 135 -6.88 -10.09 -30.09
CA LYS A 135 -7.51 -9.61 -28.85
C LYS A 135 -6.51 -9.65 -27.70
N LEU A 136 -5.71 -10.72 -27.61
CA LEU A 136 -4.68 -10.87 -26.60
C LEU A 136 -3.61 -9.77 -26.68
N LEU A 137 -3.03 -9.55 -27.86
CA LEU A 137 -1.99 -8.54 -28.05
C LEU A 137 -2.49 -7.13 -27.71
N ARG A 138 -3.73 -6.80 -28.09
CA ARG A 138 -4.36 -5.52 -27.71
C ARG A 138 -4.54 -5.42 -26.19
N ALA A 139 -5.04 -6.47 -25.54
CA ALA A 139 -5.25 -6.48 -24.10
C ALA A 139 -3.92 -6.35 -23.34
N LEU A 140 -2.87 -7.03 -23.78
CA LEU A 140 -1.52 -6.91 -23.21
C LEU A 140 -0.94 -5.51 -23.41
N ALA A 141 -1.10 -4.92 -24.60
CA ALA A 141 -0.63 -3.56 -24.87
C ALA A 141 -1.34 -2.53 -23.97
N TRP A 142 -2.65 -2.64 -23.80
CA TRP A 142 -3.41 -1.76 -22.91
C TRP A 142 -3.09 -2.00 -21.43
N ALA A 143 -3.08 -3.25 -20.97
CA ALA A 143 -2.76 -3.56 -19.58
C ALA A 143 -1.33 -3.14 -19.24
N GLY A 144 -0.37 -3.48 -20.09
CA GLY A 144 1.04 -3.12 -19.92
C GLY A 144 1.28 -1.62 -20.02
N GLY A 145 0.62 -0.95 -20.96
CA GLY A 145 0.69 0.50 -21.13
C GLY A 145 0.11 1.25 -19.93
N ILE A 146 -1.04 0.81 -19.39
CA ILE A 146 -1.64 1.44 -18.21
C ILE A 146 -0.80 1.18 -16.97
N THR A 147 -0.53 -0.08 -16.63
CA THR A 147 0.22 -0.40 -15.40
C THR A 147 1.65 0.10 -15.47
N GLY A 148 2.35 -0.13 -16.59
CA GLY A 148 3.69 0.36 -16.83
C GLY A 148 3.76 1.89 -16.91
N GLY A 149 2.75 2.53 -17.51
CA GLY A 149 2.64 3.99 -17.55
C GLY A 149 2.51 4.62 -16.16
N PHE A 150 1.65 4.06 -15.30
CA PHE A 150 1.58 4.49 -13.90
C PHE A 150 2.89 4.26 -13.17
N CYS A 151 3.52 3.08 -13.31
CA CYS A 151 4.81 2.81 -12.70
C CYS A 151 5.88 3.83 -13.15
N LEU A 152 5.95 4.14 -14.45
CA LEU A 152 6.89 5.11 -14.99
C LEU A 152 6.59 6.53 -14.48
N LEU A 153 5.31 6.91 -14.44
CA LEU A 153 4.87 8.21 -13.92
C LEU A 153 5.30 8.38 -12.45
N PHE A 154 5.08 7.38 -11.60
CA PHE A 154 5.55 7.44 -10.21
C PHE A 154 7.07 7.35 -10.09
N ALA A 155 7.75 6.64 -10.98
CA ALA A 155 9.22 6.57 -10.96
C ALA A 155 9.87 7.92 -11.28
N VAL A 156 9.31 8.69 -12.22
CA VAL A 156 9.88 9.96 -12.68
C VAL A 156 9.34 11.15 -11.88
N ALA A 157 8.03 11.22 -11.70
CA ALA A 157 7.35 12.36 -11.08
C ALA A 157 6.93 12.11 -9.63
N GLY A 158 7.08 10.88 -9.13
CA GLY A 158 6.64 10.52 -7.77
C GLY A 158 7.29 11.41 -6.72
N SER A 159 8.59 11.71 -6.84
CA SER A 159 9.31 12.57 -5.88
C SER A 159 8.90 14.04 -5.94
N ALA A 160 8.31 14.49 -7.05
CA ALA A 160 7.79 15.85 -7.20
C ALA A 160 6.33 15.97 -6.73
N ILE A 161 5.55 14.89 -6.81
CA ILE A 161 4.13 14.85 -6.45
C ILE A 161 3.94 14.39 -4.99
N PHE A 162 4.83 13.52 -4.51
CA PHE A 162 4.81 12.92 -3.18
C PHE A 162 6.18 13.09 -2.54
N ASP A 163 6.19 13.59 -1.31
CA ASP A 163 7.41 13.68 -0.51
C ASP A 163 7.84 12.30 0.04
N PHE A 164 6.99 11.26 -0.11
CA PHE A 164 7.19 9.90 0.40
C PHE A 164 7.63 9.85 1.89
N GLY A 165 7.24 10.86 2.66
CA GLY A 165 7.58 11.00 4.07
C GLY A 165 9.05 11.39 4.33
N ARG A 166 9.79 11.95 3.37
CA ARG A 166 11.17 12.42 3.60
C ARG A 166 11.22 13.57 4.59
N THR A 167 10.37 14.58 4.44
CA THR A 167 10.31 15.74 5.33
C THR A 167 9.77 15.35 6.69
N GLU A 168 8.67 14.60 6.75
CA GLU A 168 8.11 14.12 8.02
C GLU A 168 9.08 13.22 8.79
N ALA A 169 9.77 12.30 8.11
CA ALA A 169 10.79 11.46 8.76
C ALA A 169 11.99 12.29 9.22
N ALA A 170 12.44 13.27 8.43
CA ALA A 170 13.54 14.14 8.81
C ALA A 170 13.18 15.01 10.03
N ASP A 171 11.98 15.57 10.07
CA ASP A 171 11.50 16.39 11.18
C ASP A 171 11.31 15.57 12.45
N PHE A 172 10.71 14.38 12.33
CA PHE A 172 10.51 13.46 13.45
C PHE A 172 11.86 13.04 14.05
N MET A 173 12.78 12.54 13.21
CA MET A 173 14.11 12.14 13.65
C MET A 173 14.86 13.31 14.28
N SER A 174 14.84 14.49 13.65
CA SER A 174 15.57 15.67 14.15
C SER A 174 15.07 16.10 15.54
N ARG A 175 13.74 16.15 15.74
CA ARG A 175 13.17 16.47 17.06
C ARG A 175 13.52 15.43 18.11
N GLN A 176 13.49 14.16 17.74
CA GLN A 176 13.81 13.07 18.66
C GLN A 176 15.28 13.09 19.07
N TYR A 177 16.21 13.22 18.12
CA TYR A 177 17.63 13.36 18.42
C TYR A 177 17.90 14.60 19.27
N TYR A 178 17.26 15.73 18.98
CA TYR A 178 17.40 16.96 19.75
C TYR A 178 16.97 16.77 21.22
N GLN A 179 15.84 16.11 21.48
CA GLN A 179 15.40 15.80 22.85
C GLN A 179 16.37 14.87 23.59
N MET A 180 16.94 13.90 22.89
CA MET A 180 17.91 12.98 23.47
C MET A 180 19.23 13.66 23.84
N PHE A 181 19.72 14.57 22.98
CA PHE A 181 20.92 15.36 23.29
C PHE A 181 20.71 16.27 24.50
N GLN A 182 19.57 16.96 24.58
CA GLN A 182 19.22 17.74 25.77
C GLN A 182 19.15 16.89 27.05
N ALA A 183 18.58 15.69 26.98
CA ALA A 183 18.50 14.77 28.12
C ALA A 183 19.88 14.23 28.56
N ALA A 184 20.84 14.16 27.63
CA ALA A 184 22.23 13.78 27.89
C ALA A 184 23.11 14.96 28.33
N GLY A 185 22.57 16.19 28.40
CA GLY A 185 23.30 17.39 28.81
C GLY A 185 24.23 17.97 27.75
N MET A 186 23.97 17.69 26.47
CA MET A 186 24.62 18.30 25.30
C MET A 186 23.70 19.27 24.57
#